data_AF-A0A177EJK2-F1
#
_entry.id   AF-A0A177EJK2-F1
#
_cell.length_a   1.000
_cell.length_b   1.000
_cell.length_c   1.000
_cell.angle_alpha   90.00
_cell.angle_beta   90.00
_cell.angle_gamma   90.00
#
_symmetry.space_group_name_H-M   'P 1'
#
loop_
_entity.id
_entity.type
_entity.pdbx_description
1 polymer ?
#
loop_
_entity_poly.entity_id
_entity_poly.type
_entity_poly.pdbx_seq_one_letter_code
_entity_poly.pdbx_strand_id
1 'polypeptide(L)'
;MRSKGYRRDTRNKFKKEYNAKGVPNTTTLLHQYQRGDYVDINIDSAIHKGMPHSHYVGKTGRIYAVFKTSVGIAMTKQIGNRIVVKKVVARIEHVRPSNCQKQVVARDQYRAEHGVAPPRMLPEGPRKAFAVSLEENVPVVLKSSLHYAIN
;
A
#
# COMPACT_ATOMS: atom_id res chain seq x y z
N MET A 1 -23.09 -23.78 7.85
CA MET A 1 -22.33 -22.98 8.84
C MET A 1 -20.83 -23.27 8.68
N ARG A 2 -19.96 -22.26 8.59
CA ARG A 2 -18.50 -22.47 8.48
C ARG A 2 -17.84 -22.53 9.86
N SER A 3 -16.74 -23.28 9.98
CA SER A 3 -15.95 -23.36 11.20
C SER A 3 -15.38 -21.99 11.58
N LYS A 4 -15.20 -21.74 12.89
CA LYS A 4 -14.76 -20.43 13.42
C LYS A 4 -13.26 -20.39 13.75
N GLY A 5 -12.45 -21.17 13.02
CA GLY A 5 -11.01 -21.25 13.25
C GLY A 5 -10.25 -19.95 12.93
N TYR A 6 -9.05 -19.81 13.50
CA TYR A 6 -8.20 -18.61 13.37
C TYR A 6 -7.82 -18.29 11.91
N ARG A 7 -7.64 -19.32 11.08
CA ARG A 7 -7.28 -19.21 9.65
C ARG A 7 -8.45 -19.59 8.72
N ARG A 8 -9.69 -19.39 9.18
CA ARG A 8 -10.86 -19.64 8.32
C ARG A 8 -10.89 -18.66 7.14
N ASP A 9 -11.36 -19.13 5.99
CA ASP A 9 -11.54 -18.34 4.77
C ASP A 9 -10.27 -17.66 4.24
N THR A 10 -9.09 -18.20 4.56
CA THR A 10 -7.79 -17.62 4.14
C THR A 10 -7.15 -18.32 2.94
N ARG A 11 -7.90 -19.20 2.21
CA ARG A 11 -7.35 -19.99 1.08
C ARG A 11 -6.63 -19.12 0.06
N ASN A 12 -7.26 -18.03 -0.38
CA ASN A 12 -6.66 -17.08 -1.32
C ASN A 12 -5.89 -15.98 -0.58
N LYS A 13 -6.37 -15.56 0.60
CA LYS A 13 -5.77 -14.44 1.35
C LYS A 13 -4.34 -14.71 1.81
N PHE A 14 -4.01 -15.96 2.14
CA PHE A 14 -2.66 -16.36 2.56
C PHE A 14 -1.91 -17.08 1.44
N LYS A 15 -2.47 -17.14 0.23
CA LYS A 15 -1.79 -17.76 -0.91
C LYS A 15 -0.62 -16.87 -1.31
N LYS A 16 0.56 -17.47 -1.53
CA LYS A 16 1.66 -16.75 -2.18
C LYS A 16 1.31 -16.45 -3.64
N GLU A 17 1.90 -15.37 -4.15
CA GLU A 17 1.80 -14.99 -5.55
C GLU A 17 2.38 -16.08 -6.47
N TYR A 18 1.97 -16.07 -7.74
CA TYR A 18 2.49 -16.98 -8.74
C TYR A 18 4.01 -16.77 -8.90
N ASN A 19 4.77 -17.86 -9.00
CA ASN A 19 6.24 -17.86 -9.04
C ASN A 19 6.97 -17.17 -7.88
N ALA A 20 6.29 -16.91 -6.76
CA ALA A 20 6.89 -16.31 -5.54
C ALA A 20 6.92 -17.30 -4.35
N LYS A 21 6.94 -18.62 -4.62
CA LYS A 21 6.99 -19.66 -3.59
C LYS A 21 8.40 -19.77 -2.99
N GLY A 22 8.50 -20.16 -1.72
CA GLY A 22 9.77 -20.34 -1.03
C GLY A 22 9.90 -19.47 0.23
N VAL A 23 11.12 -19.36 0.74
CA VAL A 23 11.47 -18.50 1.88
C VAL A 23 11.42 -17.01 1.50
N PRO A 24 11.12 -16.10 2.43
CA PRO A 24 11.16 -14.67 2.15
C PRO A 24 12.57 -14.18 1.82
N ASN A 25 12.67 -13.14 1.01
CA ASN A 25 13.95 -12.52 0.64
C ASN A 25 14.62 -11.87 1.85
N THR A 26 15.95 -11.89 1.88
CA THR A 26 16.77 -11.31 2.96
C THR A 26 16.49 -9.83 3.20
N THR A 27 16.08 -9.08 2.17
CA THR A 27 15.67 -7.68 2.29
C THR A 27 14.59 -7.47 3.35
N THR A 28 13.63 -8.40 3.46
CA THR A 28 12.57 -8.32 4.47
C THR A 28 13.12 -8.33 5.90
N LEU A 29 14.21 -9.05 6.13
CA LEU A 29 14.87 -9.19 7.44
C LEU A 29 15.78 -8.01 7.77
N LEU A 30 16.37 -7.38 6.74
CA LEU A 30 17.30 -6.26 6.89
C LEU A 30 16.59 -4.91 7.06
N HIS A 31 15.29 -4.84 6.78
CA HIS A 31 14.51 -3.63 7.01
C HIS A 31 14.45 -3.27 8.50
N GLN A 32 14.91 -2.07 8.81
CA GLN A 32 14.86 -1.52 10.16
C GLN A 32 13.49 -0.89 10.41
N TYR A 33 12.97 -1.12 11.61
CA TYR A 33 11.69 -0.57 12.07
C TYR A 33 11.91 0.22 13.34
N GLN A 34 11.30 1.40 13.41
CA GLN A 34 11.35 2.27 14.57
C GLN A 34 9.96 2.48 15.17
N ARG A 35 9.94 2.88 16.44
CA ARG A 35 8.69 3.22 17.11
C ARG A 35 8.10 4.46 16.46
N GLY A 36 6.83 4.38 16.06
CA GLY A 36 6.13 5.48 15.41
C GLY A 36 6.01 5.35 13.90
N ASP A 37 6.72 4.42 13.26
CA ASP A 37 6.60 4.17 11.82
C ASP A 37 5.22 3.60 11.46
N TYR A 38 4.79 3.89 10.23
CA TYR A 38 3.61 3.27 9.63
C TYR A 38 4.00 2.02 8.87
N VAL A 39 3.28 0.94 9.15
CA VAL A 39 3.52 -0.37 8.55
C VAL A 39 2.23 -1.03 8.10
N ASP A 40 2.34 -1.77 7.00
CA ASP A 40 1.28 -2.55 6.40
C ASP A 40 1.45 -4.02 6.77
N ILE A 41 0.36 -4.68 7.18
CA ILE A 41 0.38 -6.11 7.48
C ILE A 41 0.08 -6.89 6.19
N ASN A 42 1.07 -7.61 5.69
CA ASN A 42 0.92 -8.56 4.59
C ASN A 42 1.55 -9.91 4.97
N ILE A 43 0.74 -10.96 5.02
CA ILE A 43 1.17 -12.25 5.58
C ILE A 43 1.92 -13.07 4.55
N ASP A 44 3.21 -13.32 4.82
CA ASP A 44 3.91 -14.45 4.21
C ASP A 44 3.44 -15.79 4.80
N SER A 45 2.91 -16.70 3.97
CA SER A 45 2.45 -18.02 4.43
C SER A 45 3.53 -19.08 4.62
N ALA A 46 4.75 -18.88 4.11
CA ALA A 46 5.89 -19.76 4.37
C ALA A 46 6.34 -19.69 5.83
N ILE A 47 6.10 -18.56 6.50
CA ILE A 47 6.38 -18.38 7.93
C ILE A 47 5.08 -18.57 8.73
N HIS A 48 5.06 -19.55 9.63
CA HIS A 48 3.86 -19.82 10.44
C HIS A 48 3.87 -19.11 11.80
N LYS A 49 5.06 -18.81 12.33
CA LYS A 49 5.23 -18.19 13.66
C LYS A 49 4.91 -16.71 13.60
N GLY A 50 4.18 -16.20 14.60
CA GLY A 50 3.87 -14.77 14.71
C GLY A 50 2.97 -14.23 13.59
N MET A 51 2.21 -15.13 12.93
CA MET A 51 1.24 -14.78 11.91
C MET A 51 0.05 -14.02 12.54
N PRO A 52 -0.27 -12.81 12.06
CA PRO A 52 -1.42 -12.07 12.55
C PRO A 52 -2.75 -12.67 12.05
N HIS A 53 -3.85 -12.33 12.75
CA HIS A 53 -5.18 -12.79 12.37
C HIS A 53 -5.60 -12.23 11.00
N SER A 54 -6.36 -13.01 10.22
CA SER A 54 -6.78 -12.68 8.85
C SER A 54 -7.48 -11.32 8.70
N HIS A 55 -8.11 -10.83 9.76
CA HIS A 55 -8.75 -9.51 9.83
C HIS A 55 -7.79 -8.33 9.63
N TYR A 56 -6.52 -8.49 10.00
CA TYR A 56 -5.52 -7.41 9.95
C TYR A 56 -4.71 -7.39 8.64
N VAL A 57 -4.85 -8.41 7.80
CA VAL A 57 -4.20 -8.43 6.48
C VAL A 57 -4.73 -7.31 5.61
N GLY A 58 -3.81 -6.55 5.02
CA GLY A 58 -4.09 -5.39 4.17
C GLY A 58 -4.44 -4.13 4.96
N LYS A 59 -4.25 -4.12 6.28
CA LYS A 59 -4.45 -2.93 7.11
C LYS A 59 -3.11 -2.32 7.51
N THR A 60 -3.11 -1.00 7.60
CA THR A 60 -1.97 -0.20 8.07
C THR A 60 -2.12 0.10 9.55
N GLY A 61 -1.00 0.13 10.27
CA GLY A 61 -0.95 0.52 11.67
C GLY A 61 0.34 1.24 12.02
N ARG A 62 0.41 1.73 13.25
CA ARG A 62 1.58 2.44 13.77
C ARG A 62 2.33 1.56 14.76
N ILE A 63 3.65 1.51 14.66
CA ILE A 63 4.48 0.74 15.59
C ILE A 63 4.45 1.39 16.99
N TYR A 64 4.06 0.62 18.01
CA TYR A 64 4.13 1.07 19.41
C TYR A 64 5.35 0.51 20.16
N ALA A 65 5.84 -0.67 19.76
CA ALA A 65 7.00 -1.32 20.37
C ALA A 65 7.72 -2.20 19.34
N VAL A 66 9.03 -2.34 19.50
CA VAL A 66 9.89 -3.20 18.69
C VAL A 66 10.45 -4.30 19.59
N PHE A 67 10.34 -5.56 19.16
CA PHE A 67 10.88 -6.73 19.86
C PHE A 67 12.03 -7.34 19.04
N LYS A 68 12.68 -8.38 19.57
CA LYS A 68 13.84 -9.04 18.92
C LYS A 68 13.55 -9.54 17.49
N THR A 69 12.36 -10.10 17.24
CA THR A 69 12.00 -10.72 15.94
C THR A 69 10.66 -10.24 15.40
N SER A 70 10.01 -9.33 16.11
CA SER A 70 8.63 -8.94 15.87
C SER A 70 8.39 -7.48 16.20
N VAL A 71 7.26 -6.98 15.73
CA VAL A 71 6.85 -5.60 15.87
C VAL A 71 5.46 -5.59 16.51
N GLY A 72 5.28 -4.71 17.49
CA GLY A 72 3.99 -4.38 18.08
C GLY A 72 3.34 -3.25 17.30
N ILE A 73 2.20 -3.53 16.67
CA ILE A 73 1.47 -2.61 15.79
C ILE A 73 0.15 -2.23 16.46
N ALA A 74 -0.12 -0.93 16.61
CA ALA A 74 -1.41 -0.41 17.04
C ALA A 74 -2.28 -0.12 15.82
N MET A 75 -3.47 -0.71 15.78
CA MET A 75 -4.40 -0.64 14.65
C MET A 75 -5.82 -0.36 15.13
N THR A 76 -6.60 0.36 14.35
CA THR A 76 -8.01 0.57 14.65
C THR A 76 -8.86 -0.59 14.10
N LYS A 77 -9.80 -1.07 14.91
CA LYS A 77 -10.82 -2.03 14.51
C LYS A 77 -12.18 -1.52 14.95
N GLN A 78 -13.11 -1.43 14.02
CA GLN A 78 -14.51 -1.18 14.32
C GLN A 78 -15.14 -2.41 14.98
N ILE A 79 -15.79 -2.20 16.13
CA ILE A 79 -16.54 -3.22 16.87
C ILE A 79 -17.91 -2.62 17.16
N GLY A 80 -18.93 -3.06 16.42
CA GLY A 80 -20.27 -2.47 16.49
C GLY A 80 -20.23 -0.98 16.16
N ASN A 81 -20.66 -0.17 17.13
CA ASN A 81 -20.78 1.28 17.04
C ASN A 81 -19.49 2.06 17.37
N ARG A 82 -18.41 1.40 17.81
CA ARG A 82 -17.19 2.08 18.27
C ARG A 82 -15.92 1.62 17.56
N ILE A 83 -14.94 2.53 17.50
CA ILE A 83 -13.60 2.23 16.99
C ILE A 83 -12.69 1.93 18.18
N VAL A 84 -12.05 0.76 18.14
CA VAL A 84 -11.19 0.27 19.22
C VAL A 84 -9.78 0.08 18.71
N VAL A 85 -8.80 0.59 19.46
CA VAL A 85 -7.39 0.32 19.17
C VAL A 85 -7.05 -1.11 19.62
N LYS A 86 -6.52 -1.89 18.69
CA LYS A 86 -6.02 -3.25 18.89
C LYS A 86 -4.51 -3.24 18.75
N LYS A 87 -3.83 -3.81 19.73
CA LYS A 87 -2.39 -4.08 19.68
C LYS A 87 -2.20 -5.46 19.07
N VAL A 88 -1.60 -5.50 17.89
CA VAL A 88 -1.28 -6.72 17.15
C VAL A 88 0.22 -6.92 17.22
N VAL A 89 0.66 -8.13 17.54
CA VAL A 89 2.08 -8.50 17.47
C VAL A 89 2.24 -9.35 16.21
N ALA A 90 3.12 -8.93 15.32
CA ALA A 90 3.43 -9.64 14.09
C ALA A 90 4.95 -9.73 13.93
N ARG A 91 5.42 -10.85 13.40
CA ARG A 91 6.82 -10.98 13.00
C ARG A 91 7.14 -10.10 11.78
N ILE A 92 8.42 -9.73 11.64
CA ILE A 92 8.90 -8.84 10.59
C ILE A 92 8.56 -9.36 9.19
N GLU A 93 8.55 -10.68 8.99
CA GLU A 93 8.20 -11.30 7.70
C GLU A 93 6.75 -11.04 7.25
N HIS A 94 5.86 -10.68 8.17
CA HIS A 94 4.46 -10.36 7.87
C HIS A 94 4.17 -8.86 7.79
N VAL A 95 5.22 -8.04 7.83
CA VAL A 95 5.14 -6.59 7.94
C VAL A 95 5.90 -5.96 6.77
N ARG A 96 5.36 -4.88 6.21
CA ARG A 96 6.01 -4.07 5.19
C ARG A 96 6.01 -2.59 5.62
N PRO A 97 7.08 -1.83 5.34
CA PRO A 97 7.05 -0.38 5.58
C PRO A 97 6.00 0.27 4.66
N SER A 98 5.17 1.13 5.21
CA SER A 98 4.10 1.77 4.44
C SER A 98 4.61 2.97 3.66
N ASN A 99 4.09 3.14 2.44
CA ASN A 99 4.43 4.28 1.58
C ASN A 99 3.61 5.54 1.89
N CYS A 100 2.62 5.46 2.79
CA CYS A 100 1.65 6.53 3.03
C CYS A 100 2.29 7.86 3.47
N GLN A 101 3.41 7.81 4.20
CA GLN A 101 4.05 9.01 4.74
C GLN A 101 5.15 9.58 3.82
N LYS A 102 5.53 8.89 2.73
CA LYS A 102 6.66 9.30 1.86
C LYS A 102 6.51 10.73 1.35
N GLN A 103 5.31 11.10 0.92
CA GLN A 103 5.04 12.46 0.42
C GLN A 103 5.15 13.53 1.51
N VAL A 104 4.68 13.22 2.72
CA VAL A 104 4.75 14.15 3.86
C VAL A 104 6.20 14.35 4.28
N VAL A 105 6.98 13.28 4.38
CA VAL A 105 8.42 13.35 4.68
C VAL A 105 9.16 14.18 3.63
N ALA A 106 8.91 13.95 2.34
CA ALA A 106 9.51 14.75 1.26
C ALA A 106 9.11 16.25 1.35
N ARG A 107 7.86 16.53 1.75
CA ARG A 107 7.37 17.91 1.95
C ARG A 107 8.11 18.61 3.09
N ASP A 108 8.36 17.90 4.18
CA ASP A 108 9.05 18.42 5.36
C ASP A 108 10.56 18.59 5.10
N GLN A 109 11.17 17.69 4.31
CA GLN A 109 12.54 17.85 3.81
C GLN A 109 12.68 19.11 2.94
N TYR A 110 11.77 19.31 1.99
CA TYR A 110 11.79 20.52 1.15
C TYR A 110 11.70 21.81 1.98
N ARG A 111 10.83 21.83 3.00
CA ARG A 111 10.71 22.96 3.94
C ARG A 111 12.02 23.25 4.66
N ALA A 112 12.71 22.20 5.12
CA ALA A 112 13.97 22.33 5.83
C ALA A 112 15.08 22.89 4.93
N GLU A 113 15.12 22.50 3.66
CA GLU A 113 16.14 22.96 2.69
C GLU A 113 15.88 24.39 2.19
N HIS A 114 14.62 24.74 1.88
CA HIS A 114 14.28 25.99 1.19
C HIS A 114 13.75 27.08 2.12
N GLY A 115 13.43 26.76 3.38
CA GLY A 115 12.82 27.70 4.34
C GLY A 115 11.38 28.11 4.01
N VAL A 116 10.81 27.58 2.92
CA VAL A 116 9.46 27.88 2.44
C VAL A 116 8.67 26.59 2.29
N ALA A 117 7.37 26.64 2.58
CA ALA A 117 6.48 25.50 2.34
C ALA A 117 6.37 25.21 0.83
N PRO A 118 6.50 23.95 0.39
CA PRO A 118 6.26 23.62 -1.00
C PRO A 118 4.80 23.93 -1.36
N PRO A 119 4.52 24.26 -2.63
CA PRO A 119 3.17 24.62 -3.06
C PRO A 119 2.15 23.57 -2.62
N ARG A 120 0.97 24.03 -2.21
CA ARG A 120 -0.16 23.13 -1.92
C ARG A 120 -0.55 22.45 -3.22
N MET A 121 -0.79 21.14 -3.19
CA MET A 121 -1.38 20.45 -4.34
C MET A 121 -2.77 21.02 -4.59
N LEU A 122 -2.94 21.70 -5.71
CA LEU A 122 -4.24 22.12 -6.20
C LEU A 122 -4.82 20.98 -7.03
N PRO A 123 -6.15 20.75 -6.98
CA PRO A 123 -6.78 19.85 -7.92
C PRO A 123 -6.54 20.34 -9.36
N GLU A 124 -6.53 19.43 -10.32
CA GLU A 124 -6.46 19.80 -11.72
C GLU A 124 -7.67 20.69 -12.07
N GLY A 125 -7.38 21.91 -12.51
CA GLY A 125 -8.39 22.83 -13.00
C GLY A 125 -8.88 22.46 -14.40
N PRO A 126 -9.78 23.28 -14.99
CA PRO A 126 -10.11 23.14 -16.40
C PRO A 126 -8.84 23.26 -17.25
N ARG A 127 -8.84 22.59 -18.41
CA ARG A 127 -7.74 22.71 -19.38
C ARG A 127 -7.50 24.19 -19.68
N LYS A 128 -6.24 24.61 -19.57
CA LYS A 128 -5.83 25.96 -19.97
C LYS A 128 -6.00 26.12 -21.48
N ALA A 129 -6.22 27.35 -21.92
CA ALA A 129 -6.15 27.68 -23.34
C ALA A 129 -4.77 27.29 -23.88
N PHE A 130 -4.74 26.64 -25.04
CA PHE A 130 -3.51 26.29 -25.76
C PHE A 130 -3.70 26.62 -27.25
N ALA A 131 -2.62 27.05 -27.89
CA ALA A 131 -2.60 27.29 -29.32
C ALA A 131 -2.01 26.06 -30.04
N VAL A 132 -2.60 25.69 -31.17
CA VAL A 132 -2.08 24.65 -32.07
C VAL A 132 -1.68 25.35 -33.37
N SER A 133 -0.39 25.31 -33.71
CA SER A 133 0.07 25.81 -35.01
C SER A 133 -0.41 24.88 -36.13
N LEU A 134 -0.76 25.46 -37.27
CA LEU A 134 -1.15 24.75 -38.49
C LEU A 134 -0.02 24.68 -39.53
N GLU A 135 1.17 25.21 -39.22
CA GLU A 135 2.32 25.24 -40.15
C GLU A 135 2.77 23.82 -40.54
N GLU A 136 2.81 22.89 -39.59
CA GLU A 136 3.19 21.48 -39.79
C GLU A 136 2.04 20.50 -39.42
N ASN A 137 0.84 21.02 -39.14
CA ASN A 137 -0.29 20.23 -38.65
C ASN A 137 -1.52 20.38 -39.56
N VAL A 138 -1.54 19.59 -40.63
CA VAL A 138 -2.66 19.55 -41.57
C VAL A 138 -3.82 18.73 -40.98
N PRO A 139 -5.04 19.29 -40.86
CA PRO A 139 -6.17 18.59 -40.28
C PRO A 139 -6.60 17.39 -41.14
N VAL A 140 -6.76 16.22 -40.53
CA VAL A 140 -7.20 15.00 -41.21
C VAL A 140 -8.69 14.80 -41.01
N VAL A 141 -9.43 14.62 -42.12
CA VAL A 141 -10.86 14.31 -42.09
C VAL A 141 -11.05 12.82 -41.81
N LEU A 142 -11.56 12.49 -40.64
CA LEU A 142 -11.94 11.12 -40.29
C LEU A 142 -13.36 10.81 -40.79
N LYS A 143 -13.53 9.64 -41.39
CA LYS A 143 -14.85 9.11 -41.81
C LYS A 143 -15.06 7.76 -41.14
N SER A 144 -16.30 7.45 -40.77
CA SER A 144 -16.66 6.11 -40.32
C SER A 144 -16.50 5.12 -41.47
N SER A 145 -15.67 4.10 -41.30
CA SER A 145 -15.58 2.97 -42.22
C SER A 145 -16.65 1.93 -41.90
N LEU A 146 -17.22 1.30 -42.93
CA LEU A 146 -18.07 0.13 -42.76
C LEU A 146 -17.23 -1.06 -42.28
N HIS A 147 -17.81 -1.89 -41.42
CA HIS A 147 -17.20 -3.16 -41.02
C HIS A 147 -17.11 -4.09 -42.24
N TYR A 148 -15.91 -4.57 -42.57
CA TYR A 148 -15.69 -5.57 -43.61
C TYR A 148 -14.97 -6.78 -43.01
N ALA A 149 -15.41 -7.98 -43.40
CA ALA A 149 -14.72 -9.23 -43.08
C ALA A 149 -13.49 -9.34 -43.99
N ILE A 150 -12.31 -9.45 -43.38
CA ILE A 150 -11.08 -9.79 -44.11
C ILE A 150 -11.11 -11.31 -44.29
N ASN A 151 -11.28 -11.77 -45.53
CA ASN A 151 -11.06 -13.17 -45.91
C ASN A 151 -9.57 -13.49 -45.97
#